data_AF-A0A498SN45-F1
#
_entry.id   AF-A0A498SN45-F1
#
_cell.length_a   1.000
_cell.length_b   1.000
_cell.length_c   1.000
_cell.angle_alpha   90.00
_cell.angle_beta   90.00
_cell.angle_gamma   90.00
#
_symmetry.space_group_name_H-M   'P 1'
#
loop_
_entity.id
_entity.type
_entity.pdbx_description
1 polymer ?
#
loop_
_entity_poly.entity_id
_entity_poly.type
_entity_poly.pdbx_seq_one_letter_code
_entity_poly.pdbx_strand_id
1 'polypeptide(L)'
;MSTIVTLIIFEFLLLLYSEAFHCYNCASTLPSNISKDAQRAFKTILYSTFMVPPVDRSCVNSDDVEFRTVKQINCSPDDQCIKITVRQKDLQFVMRGCQALIYRDKMISIDVECRHDQSPSICHCTGNLIADNDNDDNVINLPVSKFPEPDCKYHVRFYNRNGSELKRQVEIGEPVYHHWTCSYKQQQNGLFCILVNNCTISNPRPDSLPVPIIDEYGCSLFPIIMPHVEYNGDLEGGLQTNVFLLDIDQ
;
A
#
# COMPACT_ATOMS: atom_id res chain seq x y z
N MET A 1 -8.76 54.49 4.56
CA MET A 1 -9.59 53.34 4.12
C MET A 1 -8.83 52.33 3.27
N SER A 2 -7.78 52.72 2.52
CA SER A 2 -7.04 51.81 1.62
C SER A 2 -6.04 50.87 2.32
N THR A 3 -5.49 51.25 3.48
CA THR A 3 -4.50 50.47 4.24
C THR A 3 -5.09 49.32 5.04
N ILE A 4 -6.31 49.49 5.56
CA ILE A 4 -7.01 48.45 6.35
C ILE A 4 -7.48 47.33 5.43
N VAL A 5 -7.96 47.68 4.23
CA VAL A 5 -8.41 46.69 3.21
C VAL A 5 -7.23 45.87 2.69
N THR A 6 -6.05 46.47 2.53
CA THR A 6 -4.83 45.73 2.10
C THR A 6 -4.30 44.80 3.20
N LEU A 7 -4.34 45.20 4.47
CA LEU A 7 -3.98 44.32 5.60
C LEU A 7 -4.93 43.13 5.75
N ILE A 8 -6.25 43.35 5.61
CA ILE A 8 -7.24 42.26 5.68
C ILE A 8 -7.10 41.31 4.50
N ILE A 9 -6.83 41.81 3.29
CA ILE A 9 -6.57 40.97 2.11
C ILE A 9 -5.25 40.18 2.28
N PHE A 10 -4.22 40.78 2.89
CA PHE A 10 -2.95 40.10 3.15
C PHE A 10 -3.07 39.02 4.23
N GLU A 11 -3.84 39.25 5.30
CA GLU A 11 -4.17 38.21 6.28
C GLU A 11 -5.07 37.11 5.71
N PHE A 12 -6.05 37.44 4.85
CA PHE A 12 -6.88 36.43 4.17
C PHE A 12 -6.08 35.63 3.13
N LEU A 13 -5.10 36.24 2.46
CA LEU A 13 -4.18 35.53 1.57
C LEU A 13 -3.23 34.63 2.34
N LEU A 14 -2.72 35.05 3.51
CA LEU A 14 -1.92 34.20 4.40
C LEU A 14 -2.72 33.01 4.97
N LEU A 15 -4.02 33.19 5.26
CA LEU A 15 -4.92 32.12 5.69
C LEU A 15 -5.25 31.10 4.59
N LEU A 16 -5.03 31.42 3.31
CA LEU A 16 -5.28 30.54 2.17
C LEU A 16 -4.04 29.73 1.73
N TYR A 17 -2.86 29.98 2.30
CA TYR A 17 -1.68 29.15 2.13
C TYR A 17 -1.50 28.21 3.33
N SER A 18 -2.47 27.31 3.53
CA SER A 18 -2.11 26.01 4.11
C SER A 18 -1.37 25.26 3.01
N GLU A 19 -0.04 25.32 3.01
CA GLU A 19 0.74 24.45 2.14
C GLU A 19 0.26 23.02 2.40
N ALA A 20 -0.28 22.37 1.37
CA ALA A 20 -0.66 20.98 1.49
C ALA A 20 0.59 20.20 1.90
N PHE A 21 0.60 19.67 3.13
CA PHE A 21 1.70 18.82 3.56
C PHE A 21 1.67 17.58 2.68
N HIS A 22 2.79 17.34 1.99
CA HIS A 22 2.97 16.18 1.13
C HIS A 22 3.71 15.08 1.90
N CYS A 23 3.12 13.89 1.95
CA CYS A 23 3.68 12.68 2.54
C CYS A 23 4.02 11.71 1.40
N TYR A 24 5.13 10.98 1.48
CA TYR A 24 5.33 9.82 0.59
C TYR A 24 4.50 8.66 1.10
N ASN A 25 3.79 7.95 0.23
CA ASN A 25 3.01 6.78 0.62
C ASN A 25 3.60 5.52 0.00
N CYS A 26 4.60 4.93 0.67
CA CYS A 26 5.34 3.79 0.16
C CYS A 26 5.87 2.89 1.27
N ALA A 27 6.20 1.65 0.91
CA ALA A 27 6.95 0.73 1.75
C ALA A 27 8.14 0.16 0.98
N SER A 28 9.25 -0.15 1.65
CA SER A 28 10.40 -0.78 1.01
C SER A 28 10.16 -2.24 0.64
N THR A 29 10.92 -2.76 -0.32
CA THR A 29 10.96 -4.20 -0.56
C THR A 29 11.57 -4.93 0.63
N LEU A 30 11.11 -6.18 0.87
CA LEU A 30 11.78 -7.05 1.82
C LEU A 30 13.07 -7.60 1.19
N PRO A 31 14.17 -7.68 1.96
CA PRO A 31 15.41 -8.27 1.47
C PRO A 31 15.21 -9.69 0.92
N SER A 32 15.79 -9.96 -0.24
CA SER A 32 15.66 -11.23 -0.97
C SER A 32 16.36 -12.41 -0.28
N ASN A 33 17.23 -12.13 0.70
CA ASN A 33 17.92 -13.13 1.52
C ASN A 33 17.03 -13.76 2.62
N ILE A 34 15.82 -13.24 2.84
CA ILE A 34 14.85 -13.79 3.79
C ILE A 34 14.05 -14.92 3.13
N SER A 35 13.79 -16.02 3.85
CA SER A 35 12.93 -17.11 3.36
C SER A 35 11.51 -16.61 3.06
N LYS A 36 10.84 -17.20 2.04
CA LYS A 36 9.48 -16.81 1.65
C LYS A 36 8.47 -16.91 2.81
N ASP A 37 8.63 -17.89 3.68
CA ASP A 37 7.76 -18.06 4.85
C ASP A 37 8.00 -16.98 5.91
N ALA A 38 9.25 -16.59 6.14
CA ALA A 38 9.57 -15.48 7.05
C ALA A 38 9.10 -14.13 6.47
N GLN A 39 9.23 -13.92 5.16
CA GLN A 39 8.65 -12.75 4.50
C GLN A 39 7.12 -12.69 4.66
N ARG A 40 6.43 -13.83 4.52
CA ARG A 40 4.99 -13.93 4.75
C ARG A 40 4.61 -13.63 6.20
N ALA A 41 5.30 -14.23 7.17
CA ALA A 41 5.04 -13.97 8.58
C ALA A 41 5.25 -12.50 8.96
N PHE A 42 6.35 -11.90 8.48
CA PHE A 42 6.65 -10.49 8.70
C PHE A 42 5.58 -9.58 8.09
N LYS A 43 5.18 -9.86 6.85
CA LYS A 43 4.04 -9.18 6.20
C LYS A 43 2.77 -9.30 7.04
N THR A 44 2.40 -10.49 7.50
CA THR A 44 1.20 -10.71 8.34
C THR A 44 1.20 -9.85 9.59
N ILE A 45 2.37 -9.72 10.25
CA ILE A 45 2.51 -8.91 11.46
C ILE A 45 2.34 -7.43 11.13
N LEU A 46 3.00 -6.94 10.08
CA LEU A 46 2.84 -5.56 9.64
C LEU A 46 1.39 -5.25 9.30
N TYR A 47 0.74 -6.10 8.52
CA TYR A 47 -0.66 -5.94 8.14
C TYR A 47 -1.63 -5.98 9.33
N SER A 48 -1.25 -6.57 10.47
CA SER A 48 -2.08 -6.57 11.68
C SER A 48 -2.12 -5.21 12.38
N THR A 49 -1.09 -4.39 12.21
CA THR A 49 -0.93 -3.10 12.92
C THR A 49 -1.06 -1.90 11.98
N PHE A 50 -0.61 -2.05 10.74
CA PHE A 50 -0.50 -0.98 9.75
C PHE A 50 -1.25 -1.32 8.46
N MET A 51 -1.82 -0.30 7.83
CA MET A 51 -2.16 -0.30 6.41
C MET A 51 -0.87 -0.11 5.63
N VAL A 52 -0.30 -1.21 5.11
CA VAL A 52 0.96 -1.17 4.38
C VAL A 52 0.70 -0.60 2.97
N PRO A 53 1.34 0.51 2.59
CA PRO A 53 1.19 1.11 1.27
C PRO A 53 1.85 0.27 0.16
N PRO A 54 1.68 0.65 -1.12
CA PRO A 54 2.37 0.00 -2.23
C PRO A 54 3.89 -0.05 -2.05
N VAL A 55 4.51 -1.11 -2.55
CA VAL A 55 5.95 -1.36 -2.41
C VAL A 55 6.72 -0.55 -3.45
N ASP A 56 7.75 0.15 -3.00
CA ASP A 56 8.69 0.90 -3.83
C ASP A 56 10.13 0.68 -3.32
N ARG A 57 11.05 0.30 -4.21
CA ARG A 57 12.46 0.02 -3.87
C ARG A 57 13.15 1.24 -3.25
N SER A 58 12.76 2.44 -3.66
CA SER A 58 13.40 3.68 -3.25
C SER A 58 12.92 4.13 -1.87
N CYS A 59 11.87 3.51 -1.32
CA CYS A 59 11.32 3.87 -0.01
C CYS A 59 12.31 3.65 1.16
N VAL A 60 13.36 2.83 0.94
CA VAL A 60 14.43 2.57 1.91
C VAL A 60 15.22 3.84 2.24
N ASN A 61 15.73 4.53 1.21
CA ASN A 61 16.66 5.65 1.37
C ASN A 61 16.07 6.93 0.76
N SER A 62 15.93 7.98 1.57
CA SER A 62 15.49 9.30 1.11
C SER A 62 16.49 10.00 0.19
N ASP A 63 17.76 9.63 0.28
CA ASP A 63 18.84 10.26 -0.46
C ASP A 63 18.99 9.67 -1.87
N ASP A 64 18.24 8.60 -2.17
CA ASP A 64 18.20 8.05 -3.51
C ASP A 64 17.61 9.11 -4.47
N VAL A 65 18.27 9.30 -5.62
CA VAL A 65 17.86 10.27 -6.62
C VAL A 65 16.45 9.93 -7.16
N GLU A 66 16.12 8.64 -7.22
CA GLU A 66 14.81 8.15 -7.62
C GLU A 66 13.77 8.26 -6.51
N PHE A 67 14.15 8.53 -5.25
CA PHE A 67 13.15 8.69 -4.17
C PHE A 67 12.16 9.82 -4.49
N ARG A 68 12.58 10.84 -5.24
CA ARG A 68 11.72 11.93 -5.69
C ARG A 68 10.62 11.49 -6.67
N THR A 69 10.77 10.32 -7.30
CA THR A 69 9.75 9.78 -8.22
C THR A 69 8.68 8.98 -7.49
N VAL A 70 8.88 8.69 -6.20
CA VAL A 70 7.88 8.02 -5.37
C VAL A 70 6.66 8.93 -5.22
N LYS A 71 5.46 8.35 -5.40
CA LYS A 71 4.20 9.09 -5.35
C LYS A 71 4.00 9.75 -3.97
N GLN A 72 3.81 11.07 -4.02
CA GLN A 72 3.40 11.87 -2.86
C GLN A 72 1.88 11.93 -2.76
N ILE A 73 1.38 12.01 -1.53
CA ILE A 73 -0.02 12.16 -1.19
C ILE A 73 -0.20 13.36 -0.26
N ASN A 74 -1.39 13.95 -0.29
CA ASN A 74 -1.72 15.09 0.56
C ASN A 74 -2.29 14.58 1.89
N CYS A 75 -1.63 14.95 2.98
CA CYS A 75 -2.05 14.62 4.33
C CYS A 75 -3.11 15.67 4.76
N SER A 76 -4.09 15.27 5.58
CA SER A 76 -5.07 16.22 6.11
C SER A 76 -4.38 17.28 6.98
N PRO A 77 -4.93 18.49 7.13
CA PRO A 77 -4.31 19.56 7.93
C PRO A 77 -4.05 19.18 9.39
N ASP A 78 -4.88 18.29 9.96
CA ASP A 78 -4.77 17.77 11.32
C ASP A 78 -4.00 16.44 11.40
N ASP A 79 -3.36 16.01 10.31
CA ASP A 79 -2.66 14.72 10.19
C ASP A 79 -1.16 14.95 9.99
N GLN A 80 -0.35 13.97 10.40
CA GLN A 80 1.10 14.09 10.41
C GLN A 80 1.76 13.05 9.50
N CYS A 81 2.83 13.46 8.83
CA CYS A 81 3.67 12.53 8.07
C CYS A 81 4.51 11.71 9.04
N ILE A 82 4.50 10.39 8.88
CA ILE A 82 5.30 9.48 9.69
C ILE A 82 6.17 8.57 8.83
N LYS A 83 7.32 8.20 9.38
CA LYS A 83 8.20 7.14 8.91
C LYS A 83 8.27 6.07 9.97
N ILE A 84 7.93 4.85 9.59
CA ILE A 84 8.06 3.65 10.40
C ILE A 84 9.26 2.88 9.88
N THR A 85 10.20 2.55 10.76
CA THR A 85 11.34 1.70 10.42
C THR A 85 11.35 0.49 11.35
N VAL A 86 11.30 -0.69 10.76
CA VAL A 86 11.44 -1.97 11.47
C VAL A 86 12.84 -2.52 11.16
N ARG A 87 13.65 -2.68 12.21
CA ARG A 87 15.00 -3.24 12.12
C ARG A 87 15.05 -4.62 12.78
N GLN A 88 15.75 -5.56 12.16
CA GLN A 88 16.07 -6.88 12.71
C GLN A 88 17.39 -7.40 12.14
N LYS A 89 18.49 -7.31 12.91
CA LYS A 89 19.85 -7.61 12.42
C LYS A 89 20.15 -6.78 11.16
N ASP A 90 20.61 -7.41 10.08
CA ASP A 90 20.91 -6.77 8.79
C ASP A 90 19.65 -6.41 7.97
N LEU A 91 18.45 -6.63 8.50
CA LEU A 91 17.20 -6.41 7.81
C LEU A 91 16.58 -5.09 8.25
N GLN A 92 16.24 -4.25 7.27
CA GLN A 92 15.53 -3.01 7.48
C GLN A 92 14.31 -2.95 6.56
N PHE A 93 13.17 -2.61 7.14
CA PHE A 93 11.93 -2.35 6.42
C PHE A 93 11.42 -0.97 6.78
N VAL A 94 11.05 -0.18 5.77
CA VAL A 94 10.63 1.22 5.93
C VAL A 94 9.25 1.40 5.34
N MET A 95 8.36 2.08 6.07
CA MET A 95 7.08 2.60 5.57
C MET A 95 7.00 4.10 5.80
N ARG A 96 6.40 4.82 4.85
CA ARG A 96 6.16 6.26 4.95
C ARG A 96 4.74 6.57 4.48
N GLY A 97 4.12 7.57 5.09
CA GLY A 97 2.77 7.99 4.76
C GLY A 97 2.14 8.87 5.83
N CYS A 98 0.89 9.25 5.59
CA CYS A 98 0.11 10.01 6.57
C CYS A 98 -0.27 9.08 7.72
N GLN A 99 -0.16 9.56 8.97
CA GLN A 99 -0.42 8.77 10.17
C GLN A 99 -1.84 8.19 10.16
N ALA A 100 -2.86 8.97 9.80
CA ALA A 100 -4.23 8.49 9.74
C ALA A 100 -4.48 7.45 8.64
N LEU A 101 -3.62 7.38 7.62
CA LEU A 101 -3.72 6.40 6.52
C LEU A 101 -2.88 5.15 6.76
N ILE A 102 -1.83 5.24 7.58
CA ILE A 102 -0.95 4.12 7.90
C ILE A 102 -1.47 3.28 9.07
N TYR A 103 -2.09 3.89 10.08
CA TYR A 103 -2.63 3.13 11.20
C TYR A 103 -4.06 2.65 10.90
N ARG A 104 -4.35 1.37 11.20
CA ARG A 104 -5.69 0.78 10.96
C ARG A 104 -6.77 1.35 11.87
N ASP A 105 -6.42 1.58 13.13
CA ASP A 105 -7.29 2.21 14.12
C ASP A 105 -6.57 3.44 14.65
N LYS A 106 -7.34 4.45 15.08
CA LYS A 106 -6.83 5.65 15.75
C LYS A 106 -6.10 5.26 17.05
N MET A 107 -4.87 4.76 16.95
CA MET A 107 -3.90 4.82 18.03
C MET A 107 -3.59 6.30 18.25
N ILE A 108 -4.48 6.92 19.03
CA ILE A 108 -4.34 8.28 19.53
C ILE A 108 -3.26 8.21 20.60
N SER A 109 -2.30 9.13 20.47
CA SER A 109 -1.33 9.52 21.49
C SER A 109 -0.45 8.39 22.03
N ILE A 110 0.64 8.12 21.34
CA ILE A 110 1.91 8.03 22.06
C ILE A 110 2.66 9.27 21.60
N ASP A 111 3.11 10.10 22.54
CA ASP A 111 4.05 11.17 22.25
C ASP A 111 5.20 10.52 21.46
N VAL A 112 5.22 10.73 20.13
CA VAL A 112 6.13 10.01 19.22
C VAL A 112 7.50 10.65 19.36
N GLU A 113 8.15 10.37 20.47
CA GLU A 113 9.57 10.63 20.64
C GLU A 113 10.29 9.61 19.75
N CYS A 114 10.99 10.11 18.74
CA CYS A 114 11.69 9.29 17.76
C CYS A 114 12.82 8.50 18.47
N ARG A 115 12.51 7.26 18.84
CA ARG A 115 13.42 6.34 19.55
C ARG A 115 13.97 5.31 18.57
N HIS A 116 15.23 5.47 18.18
CA HIS A 116 15.89 4.61 17.20
C HIS A 116 16.40 3.29 17.80
N ASP A 117 16.54 3.24 19.12
CA ASP A 117 16.90 2.06 19.92
C ASP A 117 15.77 1.02 19.99
N GLN A 118 14.58 1.34 19.47
CA GLN A 118 13.40 0.48 19.52
C GLN A 118 12.87 0.18 18.11
N SER A 119 12.40 -1.05 17.93
CA SER A 119 11.83 -1.54 16.68
C SER A 119 10.38 -1.96 16.94
N PRO A 120 9.37 -1.35 16.27
CA PRO A 120 9.47 -0.32 15.23
C PRO A 120 9.85 1.06 15.79
N SER A 121 10.72 1.79 15.08
CA SER A 121 10.92 3.21 15.32
C SER A 121 9.92 4.02 14.49
N ILE A 122 9.13 4.87 15.13
CA ILE A 122 8.14 5.74 14.49
C ILE A 122 8.63 7.17 14.66
N CYS A 123 8.75 7.93 13.58
CA CYS A 123 9.25 9.30 13.60
C CYS A 123 8.45 10.21 12.68
N HIS A 124 8.30 11.47 13.04
CA HIS A 124 7.72 12.48 12.15
C HIS A 124 8.67 12.79 11.00
N CYS A 125 8.10 13.02 9.82
CA CYS A 125 8.89 13.45 8.66
C CYS A 125 8.96 14.98 8.62
N THR A 126 10.14 15.54 8.36
CA THR A 126 10.31 16.94 7.99
C THR A 126 10.63 17.00 6.50
N GLY A 127 9.58 16.97 5.66
CA GLY A 127 9.73 16.76 4.22
C GLY A 127 10.18 15.32 3.88
N ASN A 128 11.22 15.17 3.05
CA ASN A 128 11.78 13.86 2.64
C ASN A 128 12.72 13.25 3.69
N LEU A 129 13.19 14.07 4.63
CA LEU A 129 14.28 13.76 5.57
C LEU A 129 13.73 13.55 6.97
N ILE A 130 14.43 12.71 7.74
CA ILE A 130 14.20 12.56 9.18
C ILE A 130 14.86 13.76 9.88
N ALA A 131 14.25 14.28 10.95
CA ALA A 131 14.96 15.12 11.91
C ALA A 131 15.77 14.23 12.88
N ASP A 132 17.08 14.43 12.91
CA ASP A 132 18.16 13.54 13.40
C ASP A 132 18.14 13.07 14.88
N ASN A 133 18.55 11.82 15.16
CA ASN A 133 19.94 11.46 15.54
C ASN A 133 20.16 9.93 15.70
N ASP A 134 21.37 9.50 15.32
CA ASP A 134 21.87 8.15 15.03
C ASP A 134 22.00 7.13 16.21
N ASN A 135 22.12 5.84 15.83
CA ASN A 135 22.52 4.61 16.57
C ASN A 135 21.48 3.84 17.43
N ASP A 136 21.21 2.58 17.06
CA ASP A 136 21.64 1.36 17.78
C ASP A 136 20.82 0.12 17.35
N ASP A 137 21.45 -1.05 17.44
CA ASP A 137 20.94 -2.38 17.16
C ASP A 137 20.13 -2.92 18.35
N ASN A 138 19.02 -3.64 18.09
CA ASN A 138 18.67 -4.95 18.69
C ASN A 138 17.26 -5.45 18.31
N VAL A 139 17.10 -6.79 18.33
CA VAL A 139 16.00 -7.59 17.75
C VAL A 139 14.83 -7.82 18.72
N ILE A 140 13.59 -7.86 18.19
CA ILE A 140 12.40 -8.42 18.86
C ILE A 140 11.85 -9.62 18.08
N ASN A 141 11.44 -10.67 18.80
CA ASN A 141 10.74 -11.84 18.27
C ASN A 141 9.22 -11.65 18.35
N LEU A 142 8.53 -12.08 17.30
CA LEU A 142 7.07 -11.99 17.23
C LEU A 142 6.42 -13.35 17.56
N PRO A 143 5.40 -13.38 18.44
CA PRO A 143 4.68 -14.60 18.75
C PRO A 143 3.73 -14.96 17.60
N VAL A 144 3.74 -16.24 17.21
CA VAL A 144 2.86 -16.79 16.17
C VAL A 144 1.54 -17.20 16.80
N SER A 145 0.49 -16.39 16.67
CA SER A 145 -0.88 -16.84 16.93
C SER A 145 -1.44 -17.56 15.69
N LYS A 146 -2.15 -18.67 15.91
CA LYS A 146 -2.92 -19.37 14.87
C LYS A 146 -4.02 -18.46 14.34
N PHE A 147 -3.85 -17.95 13.12
CA PHE A 147 -4.90 -17.27 12.38
C PHE A 147 -5.67 -18.28 11.51
N PRO A 148 -7.01 -18.29 11.52
CA PRO A 148 -7.78 -19.15 10.62
C PRO A 148 -7.60 -18.71 9.17
N GLU A 149 -7.53 -19.66 8.22
CA GLU A 149 -7.47 -19.33 6.80
C GLU A 149 -8.81 -18.75 6.30
N PRO A 150 -8.80 -17.63 5.56
CA PRO A 150 -10.02 -17.08 4.95
C PRO A 150 -10.51 -17.93 3.78
N ASP A 151 -11.82 -17.93 3.54
CA ASP A 151 -12.41 -18.41 2.29
C ASP A 151 -12.43 -17.26 1.28
N CYS A 152 -11.57 -17.35 0.26
CA CYS A 152 -11.40 -16.33 -0.78
C CYS A 152 -11.92 -16.80 -2.13
N LYS A 153 -12.62 -15.90 -2.84
CA LYS A 153 -13.27 -16.17 -4.13
C LYS A 153 -12.92 -15.09 -5.14
N TYR A 154 -12.76 -15.53 -6.37
CA TYR A 154 -12.51 -14.67 -7.52
C TYR A 154 -13.72 -14.72 -8.47
N HIS A 155 -14.19 -13.54 -8.87
CA HIS A 155 -15.31 -13.36 -9.76
C HIS A 155 -14.97 -12.34 -10.84
N VAL A 156 -15.57 -12.49 -12.01
CA VAL A 156 -15.55 -11.47 -13.06
C VAL A 156 -16.97 -10.92 -13.18
N ARG A 157 -17.11 -9.59 -13.24
CA ARG A 157 -18.40 -8.88 -13.30
C ARG A 157 -18.47 -7.98 -14.52
N PHE A 158 -19.70 -7.68 -14.96
CA PHE A 158 -19.96 -6.77 -16.06
C PHE A 158 -19.70 -5.30 -15.70
N TYR A 159 -18.95 -4.58 -16.53
CA TYR A 159 -18.69 -3.13 -16.45
C TYR A 159 -17.95 -2.64 -15.20
N ASN A 160 -18.47 -2.90 -13.99
CA ASN A 160 -17.98 -2.33 -12.74
C ASN A 160 -18.22 -3.25 -11.53
N ARG A 161 -17.80 -2.80 -10.34
CA ARG A 161 -17.90 -3.50 -9.05
C ARG A 161 -19.29 -4.04 -8.72
N ASN A 162 -20.33 -3.28 -9.03
CA ASN A 162 -21.73 -3.62 -8.74
C ASN A 162 -22.39 -4.41 -9.88
N GLY A 163 -21.63 -4.72 -10.93
CA GLY A 163 -22.10 -5.50 -12.07
C GLY A 163 -22.52 -6.91 -11.70
N SER A 164 -23.37 -7.48 -12.57
CA SER A 164 -23.72 -8.89 -12.51
C SER A 164 -22.51 -9.76 -12.81
N GLU A 165 -22.46 -10.94 -12.17
CA GLU A 165 -21.42 -11.92 -12.43
C GLU A 165 -21.46 -12.40 -13.89
N LEU A 166 -20.29 -12.45 -14.50
CA LEU A 166 -20.09 -12.77 -15.89
C LEU A 166 -20.21 -14.28 -16.11
N LYS A 167 -21.32 -14.71 -16.72
CA LYS A 167 -21.62 -16.14 -17.01
C LYS A 167 -21.59 -16.47 -18.50
N ARG A 168 -21.37 -15.47 -19.36
CA ARG A 168 -21.34 -15.60 -20.81
C ARG A 168 -19.93 -15.38 -21.35
N GLN A 169 -19.72 -15.78 -22.61
CA GLN A 169 -18.57 -15.35 -23.39
C GLN A 169 -18.59 -13.83 -23.56
N VAL A 170 -17.40 -13.24 -23.61
CA VAL A 170 -17.17 -11.80 -23.74
C VAL A 170 -16.50 -11.47 -25.06
N GLU A 171 -16.76 -10.28 -25.56
CA GLU A 171 -16.11 -9.74 -26.76
C GLU A 171 -14.90 -8.89 -26.37
N ILE A 172 -13.92 -8.81 -27.29
CA ILE A 172 -12.74 -7.97 -27.11
C ILE A 172 -13.18 -6.52 -26.98
N GLY A 173 -12.61 -5.81 -26.00
CA GLY A 173 -12.96 -4.43 -25.68
C GLY A 173 -14.13 -4.30 -24.71
N GLU A 174 -14.87 -5.38 -24.39
CA GLU A 174 -15.94 -5.29 -23.38
C GLU A 174 -15.35 -4.97 -22.01
N PRO A 175 -15.89 -3.98 -21.29
CA PRO A 175 -15.43 -3.65 -19.94
C PRO A 175 -15.86 -4.71 -18.95
N VAL A 176 -14.90 -5.21 -18.18
CA VAL A 176 -15.08 -6.20 -17.14
C VAL A 176 -14.45 -5.72 -15.84
N TYR A 177 -14.96 -6.24 -14.73
CA TYR A 177 -14.45 -5.95 -13.41
C TYR A 177 -14.03 -7.26 -12.73
N HIS A 178 -12.72 -7.39 -12.52
CA HIS A 178 -12.13 -8.47 -11.73
C HIS A 178 -12.37 -8.17 -10.26
N HIS A 179 -12.88 -9.14 -9.53
CA HIS A 179 -13.33 -8.95 -8.15
C HIS A 179 -12.85 -10.12 -7.29
N TRP A 180 -12.01 -9.82 -6.31
CA TRP A 180 -11.58 -10.73 -5.26
C TRP A 180 -12.29 -10.41 -3.95
N THR A 181 -12.91 -11.41 -3.34
CA THR A 181 -13.56 -11.29 -2.03
C THR A 181 -13.01 -12.35 -1.10
N CYS A 182 -12.79 -12.01 0.16
CA CYS A 182 -12.46 -12.97 1.20
C CYS A 182 -13.47 -12.89 2.35
N SER A 183 -13.67 -14.00 3.05
CA SER A 183 -14.52 -14.04 4.23
C SER A 183 -13.93 -14.98 5.29
N TYR A 184 -14.08 -14.59 6.56
CA TYR A 184 -13.72 -15.43 7.70
C TYR A 184 -15.00 -16.04 8.28
N LYS A 185 -14.95 -17.31 8.68
CA LYS A 185 -16.09 -18.00 9.31
C LYS A 185 -16.48 -17.40 10.67
N GLN A 186 -15.55 -16.70 11.32
CA GLN A 186 -15.77 -15.96 12.56
C GLN A 186 -15.66 -14.47 12.22
N GLN A 187 -16.61 -13.66 12.71
CA GLN A 187 -16.67 -12.21 12.51
C GLN A 187 -15.45 -11.54 13.16
N GLN A 188 -14.36 -11.46 12.39
CA GLN A 188 -13.15 -10.72 12.69
C GLN A 188 -13.09 -9.53 11.72
N ASN A 189 -14.14 -8.70 11.73
CA ASN A 189 -14.18 -7.49 10.92
C ASN A 189 -13.07 -6.52 11.39
N GLY A 190 -12.29 -5.98 10.45
CA GLY A 190 -11.24 -4.99 10.73
C GLY A 190 -9.84 -5.56 11.04
N LEU A 191 -9.71 -6.85 11.34
CA LEU A 191 -8.40 -7.46 11.67
C LEU A 191 -7.55 -7.84 10.45
N PHE A 192 -8.18 -8.11 9.31
CA PHE A 192 -7.50 -8.65 8.14
C PHE A 192 -7.86 -7.87 6.89
N CYS A 193 -6.86 -7.65 6.03
CA CYS A 193 -7.09 -7.22 4.66
C CYS A 193 -6.73 -8.30 3.65
N ILE A 194 -7.38 -8.24 2.49
CA ILE A 194 -6.95 -8.94 1.29
C ILE A 194 -5.83 -8.15 0.58
N LEU A 195 -4.85 -8.87 0.06
CA LEU A 195 -3.88 -8.36 -0.90
C LEU A 195 -3.77 -9.38 -2.04
N VAL A 196 -3.96 -8.93 -3.28
CA VAL A 196 -3.71 -9.76 -4.45
C VAL A 196 -2.20 -9.78 -4.69
N ASN A 197 -1.54 -10.85 -4.26
CA ASN A 197 -0.07 -10.93 -4.28
C ASN A 197 0.50 -11.22 -5.66
N ASN A 198 -0.18 -11.95 -6.54
CA ASN A 198 0.23 -12.15 -7.92
C ASN A 198 -0.98 -12.63 -8.74
N CYS A 199 -0.89 -12.53 -10.06
CA CYS A 199 -1.90 -13.06 -10.97
C CYS A 199 -1.24 -13.44 -12.29
N THR A 200 -1.57 -14.62 -12.79
CA THR A 200 -1.04 -15.17 -14.04
C THR A 200 -2.19 -15.61 -14.92
N ILE A 201 -2.12 -15.25 -16.20
CA ILE A 201 -3.04 -15.77 -17.21
C ILE A 201 -2.40 -17.02 -17.82
N SER A 202 -3.06 -18.16 -17.65
CA SER A 202 -2.69 -19.41 -18.31
C SER A 202 -3.62 -19.67 -19.49
N ASN A 203 -3.05 -19.98 -20.65
CA ASN A 203 -3.83 -20.56 -21.74
C ASN A 203 -4.03 -22.06 -21.45
N PRO A 204 -5.23 -22.63 -21.68
CA PRO A 204 -5.49 -24.04 -21.47
C PRO A 204 -4.68 -24.99 -22.37
N ARG A 205 -3.91 -24.48 -23.35
CA ARG A 205 -2.99 -25.28 -24.15
C ARG A 205 -1.79 -25.74 -23.28
N PRO A 206 -1.36 -27.01 -23.40
CA PRO A 206 -0.36 -27.60 -22.51
C PRO A 206 1.03 -26.94 -22.59
N ASP A 207 1.41 -26.34 -23.72
CA ASP A 207 2.75 -25.78 -23.95
C ASP A 207 2.82 -24.25 -23.80
N SER A 208 1.71 -23.59 -23.43
CA SER A 208 1.74 -22.14 -23.25
C SER A 208 2.30 -21.74 -21.90
N LEU A 209 3.34 -20.91 -21.90
CA LEU A 209 3.86 -20.31 -20.69
C LEU A 209 2.81 -19.36 -20.07
N PRO A 210 2.55 -19.45 -18.75
CA PRO A 210 1.65 -18.52 -18.09
C PRO A 210 2.26 -17.11 -18.12
N VAL A 211 1.44 -16.13 -18.47
CA VAL A 211 1.86 -14.73 -18.52
C VAL A 211 1.54 -14.09 -17.18
N PRO A 212 2.55 -13.62 -16.41
CA PRO A 212 2.27 -12.83 -15.23
C PRO A 212 1.68 -11.49 -15.66
N ILE A 213 0.59 -11.10 -15.00
CA ILE A 213 -0.08 -9.82 -15.22
C ILE A 213 -0.04 -8.95 -13.96
N ILE A 214 0.05 -9.57 -12.79
CA ILE A 214 0.30 -8.92 -11.50
C ILE A 214 1.53 -9.59 -10.88
N ASP A 215 2.53 -8.79 -10.53
CA ASP A 215 3.79 -9.25 -9.92
C ASP A 215 3.60 -9.70 -8.46
N GLU A 216 4.65 -10.23 -7.83
CA GLU A 216 4.65 -10.71 -6.44
C GLU A 216 4.43 -9.62 -5.36
N TYR A 217 4.30 -8.36 -5.76
CA TYR A 217 4.03 -7.22 -4.89
C TYR A 217 2.60 -6.68 -5.06
N GLY A 218 1.80 -7.26 -5.95
CA GLY A 218 0.44 -6.82 -6.25
C GLY A 218 0.35 -5.67 -7.24
N CYS A 219 1.44 -5.37 -7.95
CA CYS A 219 1.47 -4.34 -8.98
C CYS A 219 1.15 -4.94 -10.36
N SER A 220 0.32 -4.24 -11.13
CA SER A 220 0.09 -4.60 -12.53
C SER A 220 1.36 -4.39 -13.34
N LEU A 221 1.72 -5.39 -14.14
CA LEU A 221 2.85 -5.33 -15.08
C LEU A 221 2.51 -4.54 -16.35
N PHE A 222 1.22 -4.31 -16.61
CA PHE A 222 0.73 -3.63 -17.81
C PHE A 222 -0.28 -2.52 -17.46
N PRO A 223 0.13 -1.49 -16.69
CA PRO A 223 -0.77 -0.48 -16.12
C PRO A 223 -1.59 0.32 -17.14
N ILE A 224 -1.14 0.37 -18.41
CA ILE A 224 -1.83 1.07 -19.51
C ILE A 224 -3.13 0.36 -19.91
N ILE A 225 -3.13 -0.97 -19.95
CA ILE A 225 -4.29 -1.77 -20.37
C ILE A 225 -5.01 -2.42 -19.18
N MET A 226 -4.29 -2.63 -18.09
CA MET A 226 -4.76 -3.27 -16.89
C MET A 226 -4.28 -2.46 -15.68
N PRO A 227 -5.11 -1.59 -15.09
CA PRO A 227 -4.69 -0.75 -13.99
C PRO A 227 -4.30 -1.56 -12.74
N HIS A 228 -3.82 -0.87 -11.70
CA HIS A 228 -3.55 -1.49 -10.41
C HIS A 228 -4.85 -1.93 -9.72
N VAL A 229 -4.76 -2.96 -8.88
CA VAL A 229 -5.91 -3.40 -8.06
C VAL A 229 -6.25 -2.30 -7.06
N GLU A 230 -7.53 -1.93 -7.02
CA GLU A 230 -8.11 -1.03 -6.04
C GLU A 230 -8.73 -1.84 -4.89
N TYR A 231 -8.47 -1.42 -3.65
CA TYR A 231 -9.01 -2.06 -2.47
C TYR A 231 -10.14 -1.19 -1.91
N ASN A 232 -11.38 -1.57 -2.20
CA ASN A 232 -12.56 -0.81 -1.81
C ASN A 232 -13.15 -1.22 -0.44
N GLY A 233 -12.48 -2.13 0.26
CA GLY A 233 -12.80 -2.58 1.61
C GLY A 233 -11.73 -3.55 2.10
N ASP A 234 -11.78 -3.90 3.39
CA ASP A 234 -10.72 -4.72 4.00
C ASP A 234 -10.55 -6.06 3.27
N LEU A 235 -11.65 -6.76 3.01
CA LEU A 235 -11.63 -8.10 2.41
C LEU A 235 -12.07 -8.10 0.94
N GLU A 236 -11.91 -6.95 0.28
CA GLU A 236 -12.36 -6.75 -1.10
C GLU A 236 -11.33 -5.98 -1.93
N GLY A 237 -10.91 -6.61 -3.02
CA GLY A 237 -10.07 -5.97 -4.04
C GLY A 237 -10.72 -6.10 -5.40
N GLY A 238 -10.50 -5.12 -6.27
CA GLY A 238 -10.99 -5.20 -7.63
C GLY A 238 -10.29 -4.31 -8.61
N LEU A 239 -10.55 -4.59 -9.89
CA LEU A 239 -9.81 -4.02 -11.00
C LEU A 239 -10.73 -3.97 -12.22
N GLN A 240 -10.95 -2.77 -12.74
CA GLN A 240 -11.68 -2.59 -14.00
C GLN A 240 -10.70 -2.61 -15.18
N THR A 241 -10.99 -3.40 -16.19
CA THR A 241 -10.21 -3.47 -17.44
C THR A 241 -11.14 -3.78 -18.60
N ASN A 242 -10.66 -3.60 -19.82
CA ASN A 242 -11.36 -4.06 -21.01
C ASN A 242 -10.79 -5.42 -21.42
N VAL A 243 -11.64 -6.32 -21.90
CA VAL A 243 -11.18 -7.63 -22.38
C VAL A 243 -10.21 -7.45 -23.54
N PHE A 244 -9.04 -8.07 -23.45
CA PHE A 244 -8.01 -8.04 -24.49
C PHE A 244 -7.54 -9.45 -24.83
N LEU A 245 -6.98 -9.61 -26.02
CA LEU A 245 -6.24 -10.81 -26.41
C LEU A 245 -4.76 -10.56 -26.19
N LEU A 246 -4.11 -11.50 -25.53
CA LEU A 246 -2.65 -11.59 -25.52
C LEU A 246 -2.26 -12.37 -26.77
N ASP A 247 -1.77 -11.65 -27.79
CA ASP A 247 -1.06 -12.30 -28.89
C ASP A 247 0.35 -12.62 -28.37
N ILE A 248 0.54 -13.87 -27.96
CA ILE A 248 1.85 -14.37 -27.56
C ILE A 248 2.44 -14.95 -28.84
N ASP A 249 3.15 -14.12 -29.58
CA ASP A 249 4.02 -14.59 -30.65
C ASP A 249 4.96 -15.64 -30.04
N GLN A 250 4.84 -16.89 -30.52
CA GLN A 250 5.73 -17.99 -30.14
C GLN A 250 7.15 -17.78 -30.64
#